data_AF-A0AAU1NKY5-F1
#
_entry.id   AF-A0AAU1NKY5-F1
#
_cell.length_a   1.000
_cell.length_b   1.000
_cell.length_c   1.000
_cell.angle_alpha   90.00
_cell.angle_beta   90.00
_cell.angle_gamma   90.00
#
_symmetry.space_group_name_H-M   'P 1'
#
loop_
_entity.id
_entity.type
_entity.pdbx_description
1 polymer ?
#
loop_
_entity_poly.entity_id
_entity_poly.type
_entity_poly.pdbx_seq_one_letter_code
_entity_poly.pdbx_strand_id
1 'polypeptide(L)'
;MSGVKGWIDRVFTSGFAYGTAVPPPYGESSLTGRLALVSVTVGARESAISDRGIHGSLEDVLHPMRHGLFWFTGMNPLEPFAVYSSNELPDDRFVRARTEFARRLGTLHGHAGPLPVARGRGLRPRHAAPAWGGDAGHEGTRLDLHVSDRV
;
A
#
# COMPACT_ATOMS: atom_id res chain seq x y z
N MET A 1 -9.08 -6.72 15.30
CA MET A 1 -8.54 -6.88 13.94
C MET A 1 -7.39 -7.87 13.98
N SER A 2 -7.55 -9.06 13.40
CA SER A 2 -6.47 -10.06 13.25
C SER A 2 -5.76 -9.91 11.89
N GLY A 3 -4.57 -10.49 11.74
CA GLY A 3 -3.81 -10.49 10.48
C GLY A 3 -2.81 -9.34 10.32
N VAL A 4 -2.34 -9.13 9.08
CA VAL A 4 -1.25 -8.20 8.73
C VAL A 4 -1.58 -6.76 9.12
N LYS A 5 -2.80 -6.27 8.85
CA LYS A 5 -3.19 -4.90 9.23
C LYS A 5 -3.12 -4.67 10.74
N GLY A 6 -3.62 -5.62 11.53
CA GLY A 6 -3.55 -5.54 12.99
C GLY A 6 -2.13 -5.68 13.54
N TRP A 7 -1.20 -6.33 12.82
CA TRP A 7 0.22 -6.33 13.15
C TRP A 7 0.87 -4.98 12.84
N ILE A 8 0.60 -4.41 11.65
CA ILE A 8 1.08 -3.08 11.26
C ILE A 8 0.68 -2.05 12.33
N ASP A 9 -0.59 -2.00 12.71
CA ASP A 9 -1.12 -1.00 13.64
C ASP A 9 -0.50 -1.09 15.05
N ARG A 10 -0.01 -2.27 15.45
CA ARG A 10 0.61 -2.49 16.76
C ARG A 10 2.12 -2.31 16.76
N VAL A 11 2.78 -2.51 15.61
CA VAL A 11 4.26 -2.50 15.51
C VAL A 11 4.78 -1.18 14.95
N PHE A 12 4.04 -0.53 14.06
CA PHE A 12 4.46 0.72 13.43
C PHE A 12 4.08 1.90 14.34
N THR A 13 4.78 2.02 15.46
CA THR A 13 4.54 3.05 16.48
C THR A 13 5.48 4.25 16.32
N SER A 14 5.05 5.38 16.88
CA SER A 14 5.87 6.60 17.00
C SER A 14 7.13 6.32 17.81
N GLY A 15 8.26 6.87 17.37
CA GLY A 15 9.58 6.68 17.97
C GLY A 15 10.31 5.40 17.51
N PHE A 16 9.61 4.46 16.87
CA PHE A 16 10.23 3.27 16.26
C PHE A 16 10.17 3.33 14.73
N ALA A 17 8.94 3.32 14.19
CA ALA A 17 8.71 3.22 12.75
C ALA A 17 8.65 4.59 12.07
N TYR A 18 8.27 5.63 12.80
CA TYR A 18 8.31 7.01 12.34
C TYR A 18 8.68 7.95 13.49
N GLY A 19 9.29 9.08 13.18
CA GLY A 19 9.75 10.05 14.16
C GLY A 19 8.60 10.82 14.86
N THR A 20 8.93 11.50 15.95
CA THR A 20 7.99 12.38 16.68
C THR A 20 7.81 13.75 15.99
N ALA A 21 8.67 14.08 15.02
CA ALA A 21 8.57 15.30 14.21
C ALA A 21 7.65 15.09 13.00
N VAL A 22 6.76 16.06 12.75
CA VAL A 22 5.76 16.03 11.67
C VAL A 22 6.05 17.09 10.59
N PRO A 23 7.28 17.19 10.09
CA PRO A 23 7.45 17.42 8.66
C PRO A 23 8.47 16.48 8.02
N PRO A 24 8.39 16.27 6.68
CA PRO A 24 9.42 15.56 5.94
C PRO A 24 10.83 16.10 6.24
N PRO A 25 11.87 15.25 6.21
CA PRO A 25 11.81 13.84 5.82
C PRO A 25 11.31 12.93 6.95
N TYR A 26 10.31 12.09 6.64
CA TYR A 26 9.76 11.07 7.55
C TYR A 26 10.75 9.91 7.84
N GLY A 27 12.02 10.08 7.45
CA GLY A 27 13.08 9.08 7.42
C GLY A 27 14.01 9.10 8.63
N GLU A 28 13.63 9.73 9.74
CA GLU A 28 14.32 9.54 11.03
C GLU A 28 13.62 8.41 11.79
N SER A 29 13.77 7.17 11.31
CA SER A 29 13.22 5.98 11.96
C SER A 29 14.25 4.85 12.01
N SER A 30 13.97 3.83 12.82
CA SER A 30 14.79 2.60 12.87
C SER A 30 14.69 1.77 11.58
N LEU A 31 13.75 2.10 10.70
CA LEU A 31 13.46 1.39 9.45
C LEU A 31 14.07 2.06 8.22
N THR A 32 14.72 3.22 8.39
CA THR A 32 15.31 3.97 7.29
C THR A 32 16.29 3.14 6.47
N GLY A 33 16.12 3.16 5.15
CA GLY A 33 16.97 2.42 4.19
C GLY A 33 16.67 0.93 4.09
N ARG A 34 15.82 0.35 4.94
CA ARG A 34 15.42 -1.06 4.84
C ARG A 34 14.63 -1.31 3.57
N LEU A 35 14.89 -2.42 2.89
CA LEU A 35 14.11 -2.82 1.71
C LEU A 35 12.77 -3.43 2.15
N ALA A 36 11.69 -3.08 1.45
CA ALA A 36 10.35 -3.61 1.68
C ALA A 36 9.77 -4.20 0.39
N LEU A 37 9.49 -5.51 0.39
CA LEU A 37 8.85 -6.23 -0.72
C LEU A 37 7.44 -6.67 -0.33
N VAL A 38 6.46 -6.37 -1.18
CA VAL A 38 5.11 -6.92 -1.08
C VAL A 38 4.97 -8.07 -2.06
N SER A 39 4.62 -9.25 -1.54
CA SER A 39 4.24 -10.43 -2.34
C SER A 39 2.76 -10.71 -2.13
N VAL A 40 1.98 -10.69 -3.21
CA VAL A 40 0.51 -10.85 -3.17
C VAL A 40 0.03 -11.89 -4.17
N THR A 41 -0.96 -12.68 -3.76
CA THR A 41 -1.75 -13.54 -4.64
C THR A 41 -3.09 -12.89 -4.86
N VAL A 42 -3.51 -12.78 -6.11
CA VAL A 42 -4.73 -12.09 -6.51
C VAL A 42 -5.63 -13.06 -7.24
N GLY A 43 -6.86 -13.25 -6.74
CA GLY A 43 -7.84 -14.12 -7.40
C GLY A 43 -8.31 -13.58 -8.75
N ALA A 44 -8.30 -12.25 -8.94
CA ALA A 44 -8.64 -11.62 -10.22
C ALA A 44 -7.57 -11.90 -11.28
N ARG A 45 -8.02 -11.93 -12.54
CA ARG A 45 -7.14 -11.96 -13.71
C ARG A 45 -6.28 -10.70 -13.80
N GLU A 46 -5.07 -10.84 -14.34
CA GLU A 46 -4.13 -9.74 -14.51
C GLU A 46 -4.72 -8.57 -15.32
N SER A 47 -5.49 -8.85 -16.37
CA SER A 47 -6.13 -7.80 -17.17
C SER A 47 -7.13 -6.94 -16.38
N ALA A 48 -7.70 -7.46 -15.29
CA ALA A 48 -8.59 -6.71 -14.41
C ALA A 48 -7.83 -5.80 -13.41
N ILE A 49 -6.55 -6.11 -13.13
CA ILE A 49 -5.61 -5.31 -12.33
C ILE A 49 -4.56 -4.69 -13.27
N SER A 50 -4.97 -3.79 -14.13
CA SER A 50 -4.09 -3.11 -15.10
C SER A 50 -4.46 -1.64 -15.22
N ASP A 51 -3.67 -0.83 -15.91
CA ASP A 51 -3.95 0.59 -16.14
C ASP A 51 -5.35 0.85 -16.74
N ARG A 52 -5.89 -0.13 -17.47
CA ARG A 52 -7.25 -0.11 -18.04
C ARG A 52 -8.19 -1.14 -17.40
N GLY A 53 -7.74 -1.84 -16.37
CA GLY A 53 -8.51 -2.83 -15.63
C GLY A 53 -9.55 -2.19 -14.73
N ILE A 54 -10.63 -2.91 -14.45
CA ILE A 54 -11.73 -2.42 -13.62
C ILE A 54 -11.32 -2.11 -12.17
N HIS A 55 -10.26 -2.75 -11.67
CA HIS A 55 -9.73 -2.52 -10.34
C HIS A 55 -8.55 -1.52 -10.31
N GLY A 56 -8.15 -0.99 -11.46
CA GLY A 56 -6.97 -0.14 -11.60
C GLY A 56 -5.66 -0.93 -11.65
N SER A 57 -4.55 -0.21 -11.77
CA SER A 57 -3.22 -0.82 -11.79
C SER A 57 -2.86 -1.40 -10.42
N LEU A 58 -1.98 -2.40 -10.39
CA LEU A 58 -1.48 -2.96 -9.12
C LEU A 58 -0.80 -1.88 -8.27
N GLU A 59 -0.13 -0.94 -8.91
CA GLU A 59 0.59 0.14 -8.26
C GLU A 59 -0.35 1.12 -7.54
N ASP A 60 -1.49 1.43 -8.15
CA ASP A 60 -2.52 2.26 -7.50
C ASP A 60 -3.14 1.53 -6.31
N VAL A 61 -3.44 0.23 -6.47
CA VAL A 61 -4.01 -0.60 -5.41
C VAL A 61 -3.07 -0.70 -4.20
N LEU A 62 -1.76 -0.85 -4.44
CA LEU A 62 -0.76 -0.97 -3.38
C LEU A 62 -0.18 0.37 -2.92
N HIS A 63 -0.58 1.49 -3.52
CA HIS A 63 -0.07 2.83 -3.19
C HIS A 63 -0.17 3.16 -1.68
N PRO A 64 -1.28 2.86 -0.96
CA PRO A 64 -1.36 3.16 0.47
C PRO A 64 -0.29 2.44 1.30
N MET A 65 0.11 1.23 0.92
CA MET A 65 1.19 0.52 1.61
C MET A 65 2.57 0.99 1.16
N ARG A 66 2.77 1.18 -0.15
CA ARG A 66 4.10 1.58 -0.68
C ARG A 66 4.48 2.98 -0.23
N HIS A 67 3.58 3.95 -0.39
CA HIS A 67 3.82 5.34 0.01
C HIS A 67 3.47 5.55 1.48
N GLY A 68 2.26 5.21 1.90
CA GLY A 68 1.73 5.54 3.22
C GLY A 68 2.32 4.74 4.37
N LEU A 69 2.97 3.60 4.10
CA LEU A 69 3.60 2.76 5.12
C LEU A 69 5.12 2.68 4.92
N PHE A 70 5.60 2.10 3.83
CA PHE A 70 7.04 1.86 3.68
C PHE A 70 7.82 3.15 3.47
N TRP A 71 7.45 3.96 2.47
CA TRP A 71 8.13 5.22 2.24
C TRP A 71 7.97 6.20 3.41
N PHE A 72 6.76 6.28 3.98
CA PHE A 72 6.48 7.09 5.17
C PHE A 72 7.39 6.72 6.35
N THR A 73 7.79 5.46 6.49
CA THR A 73 8.69 5.02 7.56
C THR A 73 10.17 5.03 7.16
N GLY A 74 10.53 5.63 6.02
CA GLY A 74 11.91 5.70 5.53
C GLY A 74 12.42 4.41 4.88
N MET A 75 11.59 3.37 4.76
CA MET A 75 11.95 2.16 4.02
C MET A 75 11.99 2.45 2.50
N ASN A 76 12.67 1.56 1.79
CA ASN A 76 12.79 1.53 0.35
C ASN A 76 11.82 0.49 -0.23
N PRO A 77 10.64 0.90 -0.72
CA PRO A 77 9.69 -0.04 -1.31
C PRO A 77 10.26 -0.55 -2.64
N LEU A 78 10.26 -1.87 -2.79
CA LEU A 78 10.60 -2.56 -4.02
C LEU A 78 9.35 -2.72 -4.90
N GLU A 79 9.57 -3.06 -6.16
CA GLU A 79 8.47 -3.44 -7.06
C GLU A 79 7.66 -4.59 -6.41
N PRO A 80 6.33 -4.60 -6.45
CA PRO A 80 5.57 -5.72 -5.90
C PRO A 80 5.81 -7.04 -6.67
N PHE A 81 5.61 -8.18 -6.01
CA PHE A 81 5.50 -9.48 -6.67
C PHE A 81 4.04 -9.92 -6.62
N ALA A 82 3.41 -10.11 -7.77
CA ALA A 82 2.01 -10.50 -7.86
C ALA A 82 1.82 -11.80 -8.64
N VAL A 83 0.95 -12.67 -8.13
CA VAL A 83 0.47 -13.86 -8.85
C VAL A 83 -1.04 -13.70 -9.04
N TYR A 84 -1.46 -13.50 -10.29
CA TYR A 84 -2.86 -13.32 -10.66
C TYR A 84 -3.58 -14.64 -10.94
N SER A 85 -4.90 -14.61 -10.97
CA SER A 85 -5.76 -15.79 -11.15
C SER A 85 -5.42 -16.92 -10.16
N SER A 86 -5.04 -16.57 -8.93
CA SER A 86 -4.45 -17.51 -7.99
C SER A 86 -5.40 -18.63 -7.52
N ASN A 87 -6.70 -18.44 -7.67
CA ASN A 87 -7.72 -19.41 -7.23
C ASN A 87 -7.69 -20.71 -8.06
N GLU A 88 -7.22 -20.63 -9.30
CA GLU A 88 -7.22 -21.74 -10.27
C GLU A 88 -5.84 -21.86 -10.94
N LEU A 89 -4.77 -21.53 -10.20
CA LEU A 89 -3.42 -21.47 -10.75
C LEU A 89 -2.91 -22.87 -11.13
N PRO A 90 -2.60 -23.14 -12.41
CA PRO A 90 -2.06 -24.44 -12.83
C PRO A 90 -0.68 -24.72 -12.22
N ASP A 91 -0.34 -26.00 -12.04
CA ASP A 91 0.91 -26.44 -11.39
C ASP A 91 2.17 -25.88 -12.08
N ASP A 92 2.20 -25.85 -13.41
CA ASP A 92 3.33 -25.32 -14.16
C ASP A 92 3.52 -23.81 -13.92
N ARG A 93 2.41 -23.07 -13.82
CA ARG A 93 2.39 -21.64 -13.49
C ARG A 93 2.81 -21.40 -12.04
N PHE A 94 2.38 -22.26 -11.11
CA PHE A 94 2.84 -22.21 -9.73
C PHE A 94 4.35 -22.44 -9.62
N VAL A 95 4.89 -23.46 -10.27
CA VAL A 95 6.33 -23.76 -10.27
C VAL A 95 7.13 -22.59 -10.84
N ARG A 96 6.66 -21.98 -11.95
CA ARG A 96 7.27 -20.77 -12.52
C ARG A 96 7.25 -19.60 -11.54
N ALA A 97 6.10 -19.30 -10.93
CA ALA A 97 5.96 -18.20 -9.96
C ALA A 97 6.87 -18.41 -8.74
N ARG A 98 6.93 -19.63 -8.20
CA ARG A 98 7.83 -19.97 -7.08
C ARG A 98 9.30 -19.78 -7.44
N THR A 99 9.69 -20.24 -8.62
CA THR A 99 11.09 -20.13 -9.10
C THR A 99 11.48 -18.68 -9.30
N GLU A 100 10.61 -17.88 -9.91
CA GLU A 100 10.83 -16.45 -10.10
C GLU A 100 10.89 -15.69 -8.78
N PHE A 101 10.00 -16.01 -7.83
CA PHE A 101 10.04 -15.40 -6.49
C PHE A 101 11.34 -15.73 -5.76
N ALA A 102 11.81 -16.98 -5.80
CA ALA A 102 13.08 -17.38 -5.21
C ALA A 102 14.28 -16.64 -5.84
N ARG A 103 14.31 -16.54 -7.17
CA ARG A 103 15.32 -15.77 -7.91
C ARG A 103 15.33 -14.30 -7.48
N ARG A 104 14.14 -13.71 -7.33
CA ARG A 104 13.97 -12.34 -6.89
C ARG A 104 14.47 -12.11 -5.47
N LEU A 105 14.14 -12.99 -4.53
CA LEU A 105 14.65 -12.95 -3.16
C LEU A 105 16.19 -13.01 -3.12
N GLY A 106 16.79 -13.84 -3.98
CA GLY A 106 18.25 -13.95 -4.11
C GLY A 106 18.95 -12.72 -4.68
N THR A 107 18.21 -11.78 -5.28
CA THR A 107 18.76 -10.59 -5.96
C THR A 107 18.31 -9.26 -5.35
N LEU A 108 17.58 -9.28 -4.22
CA LEU A 108 17.00 -8.06 -3.60
C LEU A 108 18.02 -6.96 -3.32
N HIS A 109 19.23 -7.31 -2.91
CA HIS A 109 20.27 -6.35 -2.57
C HIS A 109 21.08 -5.88 -3.80
N GLY A 110 20.87 -6.50 -4.97
CA GLY A 110 21.65 -6.24 -6.18
C GLY A 110 20.86 -5.63 -7.34
N HIS A 111 19.53 -5.66 -7.32
CA HIS A 111 18.68 -5.10 -8.37
C HIS A 111 17.78 -3.99 -7.83
N ALA A 112 17.89 -2.82 -8.47
CA ALA A 112 17.09 -1.62 -8.28
C ALA A 112 17.32 -0.87 -6.96
N GLY A 113 17.84 0.36 -7.08
CA GLY A 113 17.62 1.36 -6.05
C GLY A 113 16.12 1.55 -5.80
N PRO A 114 15.74 2.14 -4.65
CA PRO A 114 14.34 2.35 -4.29
C PRO A 114 13.55 2.91 -5.47
N LEU A 115 12.37 2.33 -5.74
CA LEU A 115 11.50 2.90 -6.77
C LEU A 115 11.21 4.35 -6.40
N PRO A 116 11.27 5.30 -7.35
CA PRO A 116 10.78 6.64 -7.11
C PRO A 116 9.32 6.50 -6.72
N VAL A 117 9.02 6.72 -5.44
CA VAL A 117 7.64 6.73 -5.00
C VAL A 117 7.07 8.01 -5.59
N ALA A 118 6.33 7.87 -6.70
CA ALA A 118 5.64 8.99 -7.29
C ALA A 118 4.80 9.63 -6.17
N ARG A 119 5.05 10.91 -5.89
CA ARG A 119 4.07 11.75 -5.18
C ARG A 119 2.80 11.54 -5.96
N GLY A 120 1.85 10.81 -5.38
CA GLY A 120 0.81 10.13 -6.15
C GLY A 120 0.27 11.06 -7.24
N ARG A 121 0.12 10.56 -8.47
CA ARG A 121 -0.90 11.15 -9.34
C ARG A 121 -2.17 10.98 -8.52
N GLY A 122 -2.56 12.06 -7.83
CA GLY A 122 -3.63 12.03 -6.85
C GLY A 122 -4.77 11.24 -7.45
N LEU A 123 -5.26 10.25 -6.71
CA LEU A 123 -6.41 9.41 -7.09
C LEU A 123 -7.38 10.31 -7.83
N ARG A 124 -7.39 10.27 -9.18
CA ARG A 124 -8.33 11.11 -9.92
C ARG A 124 -9.66 10.48 -9.58
N PRO A 125 -10.53 11.17 -8.82
CA PRO A 125 -11.80 10.58 -8.47
C PRO A 125 -12.53 10.38 -9.81
N ARG A 126 -12.71 9.14 -10.26
CA ARG A 126 -13.57 8.86 -11.42
C ARG A 126 -15.04 9.18 -11.12
N HIS A 127 -15.34 9.37 -9.84
CA HIS A 127 -16.49 10.12 -9.35
C HIS A 127 -15.95 11.15 -8.37
N ALA A 128 -16.08 12.44 -8.69
CA ALA A 128 -15.88 13.49 -7.71
C ALA A 128 -16.75 13.16 -6.50
N ALA A 129 -16.12 12.97 -5.33
CA ALA A 129 -16.86 13.14 -4.09
C ALA A 129 -17.45 14.55 -4.14
N PRO A 130 -18.75 14.74 -3.84
CA PRO A 130 -19.30 16.09 -3.80
C PRO A 130 -18.45 16.91 -2.84
N ALA A 131 -18.04 18.09 -3.29
CA ALA A 131 -17.32 19.03 -2.46
C ALA A 131 -18.15 19.25 -1.20
N TRP A 132 -17.60 18.95 -0.03
CA TRP A 132 -18.14 19.45 1.23
C TRP A 132 -17.85 20.95 1.29
N GLY A 133 -18.52 21.72 0.42
CA GLY A 133 -18.71 23.14 0.57
C GLY A 133 -19.87 23.32 1.53
N GLY A 134 -19.60 23.99 2.65
CA GLY A 134 -20.64 24.38 3.59
C GLY A 134 -21.64 25.28 2.88
N ASP A 135 -22.87 24.81 2.76
CA ASP A 135 -24.02 25.68 2.90
C ASP A 135 -25.09 24.92 3.68
N ALA A 136 -25.60 25.57 4.71
CA ALA A 136 -26.54 25.00 5.66
C ALA A 136 -27.91 24.91 4.98
N GLY A 137 -28.36 23.68 4.70
CA GLY A 137 -29.70 23.39 4.19
C GLY A 137 -30.19 22.08 4.76
N HIS A 138 -31.38 22.12 5.35
CA HIS A 138 -32.00 21.10 6.19
C HIS A 138 -32.33 19.76 5.47
N GLU A 139 -32.34 18.70 6.29
CA GLU A 139 -32.91 17.36 6.11
C GLU A 139 -32.07 16.29 5.38
N GLY A 140 -31.60 15.30 6.15
CA GLY A 140 -31.01 14.06 5.64
C GLY A 140 -29.96 13.44 6.56
N THR A 141 -30.40 12.48 7.38
CA THR A 141 -29.69 11.49 8.23
C THR A 141 -28.15 11.64 8.40
N ARG A 142 -27.76 12.11 9.58
CA ARG A 142 -26.37 12.27 10.03
C ARG A 142 -25.83 10.97 10.65
N LEU A 143 -24.72 10.46 10.15
CA LEU A 143 -23.90 9.48 10.87
C LEU A 143 -22.90 10.27 11.73
N ASP A 144 -23.21 10.42 13.02
CA ASP A 144 -22.33 11.09 13.97
C ASP A 144 -21.21 10.14 14.42
N LEU A 145 -19.97 10.43 14.03
CA LEU A 145 -18.79 9.77 14.57
C LEU A 145 -18.37 10.53 15.83
N HIS A 146 -18.73 10.00 17.00
CA HIS A 146 -18.31 10.55 18.29
C HIS A 146 -16.86 10.15 18.57
N VAL A 147 -15.94 11.12 18.49
CA VAL A 147 -14.57 10.96 19.03
C VAL A 147 -14.62 11.45 20.47
N SER A 148 -14.44 10.53 21.41
CA SER A 148 -14.33 10.83 22.83
C SER A 148 -12.86 11.16 23.13
N ASP A 149 -12.60 12.39 23.54
CA ASP A 149 -11.30 12.80 24.08
C ASP A 149 -11.09 12.08 25.41
N ARG A 150 -10.01 11.29 25.53
CA ARG A 150 -9.53 10.80 26.82
C ARG A 150 -8.34 11.63 27.28
N VAL A 151 -8.54 12.24 28.45
CA VAL A 151 -7.51 12.74 29.38
C VAL A 151 -6.75 11.57 29.98
#